data_AF-A0A0B6S625-F1
#
_entry.id   AF-A0A0B6S625-F1
#
_cell.length_a   1.000
_cell.length_b   1.000
_cell.length_c   1.000
_cell.angle_alpha   90.00
_cell.angle_beta   90.00
_cell.angle_gamma   90.00
#
_symmetry.space_group_name_H-M   'P 1'
#
loop_
_entity.id
_entity.type
_entity.pdbx_description
1 polymer ?
#
loop_
_entity_poly.entity_id
_entity_poly.type
_entity_poly.pdbx_seq_one_letter_code
_entity_poly.pdbx_strand_id
1 'polypeptide(L)'
;MNMEKKLRPVGSGLYLAAILSLTAASAAHAIVIDQATFRQNGGDPSNVAGTIQAANKKLSAISNDEAWLSVGRLELTPSRGYRPGTACTATWIGNQGPWSYFMTATHCLDLRGGSVEAPVSARFTDWRGQVVAGGNGTAYVPDAKLRVGIPVMPQALADTASSQMAIVKLPLYNYIMGSSRLAPLEPPILNDIGDEAGRDTMIIGYGTWGVGRNTTSFVNHPALGAGRLYGRTQVDKVSADGGGLSAIHQPVGPSSHWAQVAGDDGGAPWWQIHGTRPTLVAVTDAGQFEMSAAARVSKFAGWIKSVFPQARFLSQVKPRACLVNVQFGTQYCLPAGQESYNGDRKWPVLFSGWDVRVQADDGVAVRLSTNPRLDAAGIGKSAQFFGTTDTDRLRHVKANNGEYLNFSQPNAMRVTLDSKPLGCIVSLDSAQKYCLPAGQPAVGQLPAWIKGQAVFVQADPGVAVRLSDRADFAYNRVATFSGTVDHDKLLKVRADNGEDLDFSRPVSMEVIQH
;
A
#
# COMPACT_ATOMS: atom_id res chain seq x y z
N MET A 1 -76.51 -59.55 -13.50
CA MET A 1 -75.71 -60.29 -12.50
C MET A 1 -74.26 -59.87 -12.65
N ASN A 2 -73.70 -59.36 -11.55
CA ASN A 2 -72.35 -58.85 -11.31
C ASN A 2 -71.19 -59.47 -12.10
N MET A 3 -70.21 -58.64 -12.46
CA MET A 3 -68.82 -58.65 -11.95
C MET A 3 -68.06 -57.47 -12.60
N GLU A 4 -68.01 -56.29 -12.00
CA GLU A 4 -66.96 -55.81 -11.07
C GLU A 4 -65.49 -56.00 -11.51
N LYS A 5 -64.86 -54.91 -11.96
CA LYS A 5 -63.69 -54.22 -11.35
C LYS A 5 -63.12 -53.18 -12.34
N LYS A 6 -63.62 -51.94 -12.34
CA LYS A 6 -62.99 -50.74 -11.71
C LYS A 6 -61.46 -50.66 -11.87
N LEU A 7 -61.03 -49.94 -12.92
CA LEU A 7 -59.75 -49.23 -12.93
C LEU A 7 -59.76 -48.19 -11.80
N ARG A 8 -58.71 -48.21 -10.96
CA ARG A 8 -58.38 -47.12 -10.05
C ARG A 8 -57.44 -46.14 -10.75
N PRO A 9 -57.69 -44.83 -10.68
CA PRO A 9 -56.62 -43.85 -10.59
C PRO A 9 -56.75 -43.15 -9.23
N VAL A 10 -55.77 -43.34 -8.34
CA VAL A 10 -55.68 -42.61 -7.08
C VAL A 10 -54.23 -42.18 -6.86
N GLY A 11 -54.06 -40.89 -6.54
CA GLY A 11 -52.83 -40.28 -6.03
C GLY A 11 -52.06 -39.55 -7.12
N SER A 12 -52.35 -38.29 -7.45
CA SER A 12 -52.03 -37.09 -6.62
C SER A 12 -50.61 -37.13 -6.08
N GLY A 13 -49.72 -36.36 -6.69
CA GLY A 13 -48.34 -36.20 -6.25
C GLY A 13 -47.43 -35.70 -7.35
N LEU A 14 -47.78 -34.59 -8.01
CA LEU A 14 -46.76 -33.78 -8.67
C LEU A 14 -45.83 -33.25 -7.56
N TYR A 15 -44.78 -33.99 -7.23
CA TYR A 15 -43.61 -33.39 -6.63
C TYR A 15 -42.96 -32.55 -7.72
N LEU A 16 -43.38 -31.28 -7.80
CA LEU A 16 -42.50 -30.23 -8.27
C LEU A 16 -41.32 -30.24 -7.30
N ALA A 17 -40.28 -31.01 -7.61
CA ALA A 17 -38.97 -30.77 -7.05
C ALA A 17 -38.51 -29.44 -7.65
N ALA A 18 -38.91 -28.34 -6.99
CA ALA A 18 -38.19 -27.09 -7.08
C ALA A 18 -36.79 -27.40 -6.57
N ILE A 19 -35.91 -27.79 -7.49
CA ILE A 19 -34.47 -27.75 -7.28
C ILE A 19 -34.18 -26.26 -7.11
N LEU A 20 -34.26 -25.78 -5.86
CA LEU A 20 -33.49 -24.62 -5.46
C LEU A 20 -32.04 -25.05 -5.68
N SER A 21 -31.54 -24.76 -6.87
CA SER A 21 -30.12 -24.60 -7.10
C SER A 21 -29.66 -23.52 -6.12
N LEU A 22 -29.21 -23.92 -4.93
CA LEU A 22 -28.32 -23.11 -4.11
C LEU A 22 -27.01 -23.00 -4.88
N THR A 23 -27.02 -22.13 -5.89
CA THR A 23 -25.82 -21.51 -6.42
C THR A 23 -25.27 -20.65 -5.29
N ALA A 24 -24.44 -21.23 -4.42
CA ALA A 24 -23.64 -20.45 -3.49
C ALA A 24 -22.63 -19.67 -4.32
N ALA A 25 -23.01 -18.58 -4.99
CA ALA A 25 -22.11 -17.71 -5.74
C ALA A 25 -20.87 -17.46 -4.87
N SER A 26 -19.69 -17.89 -5.36
CA SER A 26 -18.40 -17.45 -4.86
C SER A 26 -18.31 -16.02 -5.34
N ALA A 27 -18.81 -15.14 -4.49
CA ALA A 27 -18.98 -13.75 -4.75
C ALA A 27 -17.70 -13.02 -4.36
N ALA A 28 -17.29 -12.07 -5.19
CA ALA A 28 -16.08 -11.26 -5.08
C ALA A 28 -16.14 -10.29 -3.89
N HIS A 29 -15.41 -10.40 -2.74
CA HIS A 29 -15.33 -9.49 -1.50
C HIS A 29 -13.95 -8.70 -1.23
N ALA A 30 -13.90 -7.36 -1.08
CA ALA A 30 -12.80 -6.41 -0.78
C ALA A 30 -13.20 -5.37 0.26
N ILE A 31 -12.52 -5.41 1.39
CA ILE A 31 -12.47 -4.33 2.38
C ILE A 31 -13.85 -3.82 2.82
N VAL A 32 -14.25 -4.26 4.01
CA VAL A 32 -15.38 -3.69 4.76
C VAL A 32 -14.88 -2.46 5.51
N ILE A 33 -15.61 -1.34 5.42
CA ILE A 33 -15.27 -0.10 6.14
C ILE A 33 -16.28 0.21 7.24
N ASP A 34 -15.88 0.94 8.28
CA ASP A 34 -16.79 1.34 9.34
C ASP A 34 -17.85 2.36 8.87
N GLN A 35 -18.91 2.53 9.67
CA GLN A 35 -19.98 3.47 9.34
C GLN A 35 -19.52 4.94 9.32
N ALA A 36 -18.58 5.32 10.17
CA ALA A 36 -18.09 6.70 10.26
C ALA A 36 -17.32 7.10 8.99
N THR A 37 -16.40 6.27 8.53
CA THR A 37 -15.64 6.42 7.27
C THR A 37 -16.58 6.40 6.08
N PHE A 38 -17.58 5.52 6.09
CA PHE A 38 -18.60 5.50 5.06
C PHE A 38 -19.36 6.82 4.95
N ARG A 39 -19.86 7.34 6.08
CA ARG A 39 -20.54 8.65 6.15
C ARG A 39 -19.60 9.80 5.74
N GLN A 40 -18.36 9.78 6.19
CA GLN A 40 -17.36 10.80 5.85
C GLN A 40 -17.09 10.86 4.35
N ASN A 41 -17.18 9.73 3.66
CA ASN A 41 -17.05 9.65 2.21
C ASN A 41 -18.36 9.93 1.45
N GLY A 42 -19.43 10.34 2.14
CA GLY A 42 -20.73 10.68 1.54
C GLY A 42 -21.70 9.49 1.42
N GLY A 43 -21.42 8.37 2.08
CA GLY A 43 -22.31 7.22 2.16
C GLY A 43 -23.44 7.40 3.17
N ASP A 44 -24.56 6.71 2.94
CA ASP A 44 -25.70 6.65 3.85
C ASP A 44 -25.87 5.22 4.41
N PRO A 45 -25.57 4.97 5.71
CA PRO A 45 -25.72 3.65 6.31
C PRO A 45 -27.13 3.05 6.25
N SER A 46 -28.18 3.87 6.05
CA SER A 46 -29.55 3.40 5.85
C SER A 46 -29.82 2.97 4.40
N ASN A 47 -28.99 3.41 3.46
CA ASN A 47 -29.02 3.07 2.04
C ASN A 47 -27.62 2.72 1.52
N VAL A 48 -27.01 1.69 2.10
CA VAL A 48 -25.65 1.27 1.71
C VAL A 48 -25.64 0.90 0.22
N ALA A 49 -26.64 0.15 -0.25
CA ALA A 49 -26.70 -0.33 -1.63
C ALA A 49 -26.69 0.81 -2.67
N GLY A 50 -27.45 1.88 -2.41
CA GLY A 50 -27.53 3.03 -3.31
C GLY A 50 -26.35 4.00 -3.23
N THR A 51 -25.55 3.95 -2.16
CA THR A 51 -24.50 4.96 -1.90
C THR A 51 -23.07 4.41 -1.85
N ILE A 52 -22.89 3.09 -1.80
CA ILE A 52 -21.58 2.48 -1.58
C ILE A 52 -20.55 2.80 -2.65
N GLN A 53 -20.97 2.82 -3.91
CA GLN A 53 -20.08 3.10 -5.03
C GLN A 53 -19.54 4.53 -4.99
N ALA A 54 -20.41 5.49 -4.67
CA ALA A 54 -20.02 6.89 -4.56
C ALA A 54 -19.06 7.10 -3.38
N ALA A 55 -19.39 6.52 -2.21
CA ALA A 55 -18.55 6.63 -1.02
C ALA A 55 -17.17 5.98 -1.22
N ASN A 56 -17.12 4.82 -1.88
CA ASN A 56 -15.86 4.11 -2.09
C ASN A 56 -15.00 4.66 -3.22
N LYS A 57 -15.50 5.62 -4.02
CA LYS A 57 -14.71 6.28 -5.07
C LYS A 57 -13.43 6.88 -4.53
N LYS A 58 -13.46 7.50 -3.33
CA LYS A 58 -12.27 8.09 -2.71
C LYS A 58 -11.24 7.02 -2.33
N LEU A 59 -11.68 5.94 -1.68
CA LEU A 59 -10.81 4.84 -1.27
C LEU A 59 -10.25 4.08 -2.48
N SER A 60 -11.05 3.93 -3.54
CA SER A 60 -10.58 3.36 -4.81
C SER A 60 -9.53 4.26 -5.46
N ALA A 61 -9.70 5.59 -5.45
CA ALA A 61 -8.68 6.52 -5.94
C ALA A 61 -7.37 6.39 -5.16
N ILE A 62 -7.44 6.39 -3.82
CA ILE A 62 -6.25 6.19 -2.95
C ILE A 62 -5.58 4.85 -3.25
N SER A 63 -6.35 3.78 -3.46
CA SER A 63 -5.77 2.48 -3.78
C SER A 63 -4.93 2.50 -5.07
N ASN A 64 -5.10 3.48 -5.96
CA ASN A 64 -4.35 3.65 -7.20
C ASN A 64 -3.17 4.62 -7.07
N ASP A 65 -2.82 5.08 -5.86
CA ASP A 65 -1.55 5.77 -5.62
C ASP A 65 -0.35 4.86 -5.94
N GLU A 66 0.76 5.47 -6.39
CA GLU A 66 1.92 4.74 -6.94
C GLU A 66 2.50 3.68 -5.98
N ALA A 67 2.49 3.98 -4.68
CA ALA A 67 2.97 3.08 -3.63
C ALA A 67 2.27 1.71 -3.63
N TRP A 68 1.06 1.64 -4.17
CA TRP A 68 0.20 0.46 -4.11
C TRP A 68 0.13 -0.28 -5.45
N LEU A 69 0.67 0.26 -6.55
CA LEU A 69 0.44 -0.25 -7.90
C LEU A 69 1.01 -1.65 -8.20
N SER A 70 1.81 -2.21 -7.28
CA SER A 70 2.29 -3.59 -7.33
C SER A 70 1.17 -4.62 -7.09
N VAL A 71 0.03 -4.18 -6.54
CA VAL A 71 -1.11 -5.04 -6.23
C VAL A 71 -1.98 -5.26 -7.47
N GLY A 72 -2.40 -6.49 -7.71
CA GLY A 72 -3.24 -6.87 -8.84
C GLY A 72 -4.09 -8.09 -8.55
N ARG A 73 -4.75 -8.60 -9.60
CA ARG A 73 -5.59 -9.79 -9.54
C ARG A 73 -4.83 -10.99 -10.07
N LEU A 74 -4.72 -12.04 -9.26
CA LEU A 74 -4.22 -13.34 -9.67
C LEU A 74 -5.41 -14.27 -9.93
N GLU A 75 -5.55 -14.72 -11.16
CA GLU A 75 -6.66 -15.56 -11.59
C GLU A 75 -6.12 -16.93 -11.99
N LEU A 76 -6.60 -17.96 -11.30
CA LEU A 76 -6.17 -19.34 -11.52
C LEU A 76 -7.05 -20.02 -12.57
N THR A 77 -6.42 -20.80 -13.44
CA THR A 77 -7.13 -21.73 -14.33
C THR A 77 -7.50 -22.97 -13.51
N PRO A 78 -8.78 -23.34 -13.38
CA PRO A 78 -9.19 -24.47 -12.55
C PRO A 78 -8.61 -25.80 -13.06
N SER A 79 -8.12 -26.64 -12.15
CA SER A 79 -7.54 -27.94 -12.50
C SER A 79 -8.60 -29.01 -12.78
N ARG A 80 -9.77 -28.99 -12.11
CA ARG A 80 -10.89 -29.95 -12.27
C ARG A 80 -12.19 -29.44 -11.66
N GLY A 81 -13.23 -29.16 -12.46
CA GLY A 81 -14.64 -29.08 -12.04
C GLY A 81 -15.04 -28.05 -10.96
N TYR A 82 -14.07 -27.40 -10.33
CA TYR A 82 -14.27 -26.23 -9.49
C TYR A 82 -14.46 -25.01 -10.39
N ARG A 83 -15.23 -24.03 -9.91
CA ARG A 83 -15.78 -22.93 -10.70
C ARG A 83 -14.73 -22.23 -11.57
N PRO A 84 -15.08 -21.79 -12.79
CA PRO A 84 -14.23 -20.89 -13.56
C PRO A 84 -13.85 -19.66 -12.72
N GLY A 85 -12.55 -19.35 -12.62
CA GLY A 85 -12.07 -18.01 -12.25
C GLY A 85 -12.05 -17.64 -10.76
N THR A 86 -11.54 -18.50 -9.87
CA THR A 86 -11.14 -18.03 -8.53
C THR A 86 -10.07 -16.96 -8.70
N ALA A 87 -10.44 -15.70 -8.40
CA ALA A 87 -9.56 -14.55 -8.46
C ALA A 87 -9.18 -14.18 -7.03
N CYS A 88 -7.87 -14.15 -6.76
CA CYS A 88 -7.33 -13.63 -5.52
C CYS A 88 -6.65 -12.29 -5.75
N THR A 89 -6.41 -11.58 -4.66
CA THR A 89 -5.45 -10.49 -4.68
C THR A 89 -4.04 -11.07 -4.64
N ALA A 90 -3.12 -10.44 -5.35
CA ALA A 90 -1.70 -10.75 -5.25
C ALA A 90 -0.86 -9.49 -5.41
N THR A 91 0.37 -9.56 -4.90
CA THR A 91 1.33 -8.46 -5.01
C THR A 91 2.53 -8.89 -5.82
N TRP A 92 2.82 -8.18 -6.90
CA TRP A 92 4.06 -8.34 -7.63
C TRP A 92 5.25 -7.92 -6.77
N ILE A 93 6.24 -8.81 -6.64
CA ILE A 93 7.45 -8.56 -5.84
C ILE A 93 8.73 -8.42 -6.67
N GLY A 94 8.66 -8.62 -7.99
CA GLY A 94 9.79 -8.45 -8.89
C GLY A 94 9.77 -9.39 -10.10
N ASN A 95 10.74 -9.18 -10.99
CA ASN A 95 10.97 -10.01 -12.17
C ASN A 95 12.39 -10.58 -12.14
N GLN A 96 12.60 -11.77 -12.70
CA GLN A 96 13.93 -12.35 -12.94
C GLN A 96 13.94 -13.06 -14.29
N GLY A 97 14.70 -12.49 -15.24
CA GLY A 97 14.71 -12.99 -16.61
C GLY A 97 13.31 -12.96 -17.23
N PRO A 98 12.82 -14.08 -17.81
CA PRO A 98 11.49 -14.15 -18.43
C PRO A 98 10.36 -14.43 -17.41
N TRP A 99 10.62 -14.31 -16.11
CA TRP A 99 9.67 -14.68 -15.06
C TRP A 99 9.28 -13.47 -14.19
N SER A 100 8.05 -13.49 -13.71
CA SER A 100 7.49 -12.54 -12.75
C SER A 100 7.03 -13.28 -11.49
N TYR A 101 7.21 -12.68 -10.32
CA TYR A 101 6.97 -13.29 -9.02
C TYR A 101 5.90 -12.51 -8.24
N PHE A 102 4.95 -13.24 -7.67
CA PHE A 102 3.78 -12.67 -6.99
C PHE A 102 3.59 -13.31 -5.62
N MET A 103 3.37 -12.51 -4.58
CA MET A 103 2.93 -12.99 -3.26
C MET A 103 1.42 -13.05 -3.20
N THR A 104 0.88 -14.15 -2.66
CA THR A 104 -0.55 -14.37 -2.44
C THR A 104 -0.76 -15.35 -1.28
N ALA A 105 -2.01 -15.67 -0.93
CA ALA A 105 -2.29 -16.64 0.12
C ALA A 105 -2.22 -18.08 -0.39
N THR A 106 -1.88 -19.03 0.48
CA THR A 106 -1.87 -20.46 0.06
C THR A 106 -3.27 -20.98 -0.26
N HIS A 107 -4.31 -20.51 0.44
CA HIS A 107 -5.69 -20.94 0.21
C HIS A 107 -6.23 -20.49 -1.16
N CYS A 108 -5.58 -19.50 -1.80
CA CYS A 108 -5.89 -19.14 -3.18
C CYS A 108 -5.54 -20.25 -4.15
N LEU A 109 -4.55 -21.08 -3.82
CA LEU A 109 -3.98 -22.07 -4.72
C LEU A 109 -4.67 -23.44 -4.55
N ASP A 110 -4.92 -24.12 -5.67
CA ASP A 110 -5.38 -25.52 -5.71
C ASP A 110 -4.17 -26.47 -5.69
N LEU A 111 -3.37 -26.44 -4.62
CA LEU A 111 -2.25 -27.38 -4.47
C LEU A 111 -2.72 -28.63 -3.75
N ARG A 112 -2.38 -29.80 -4.30
CA ARG A 112 -2.52 -31.06 -3.57
C ARG A 112 -1.49 -31.07 -2.45
N GLY A 113 -1.94 -31.29 -1.20
CA GLY A 113 -1.05 -31.33 -0.04
C GLY A 113 0.13 -32.27 -0.23
N GLY A 114 1.28 -31.94 0.37
CA GLY A 114 2.47 -32.78 0.37
C GLY A 114 3.65 -32.30 -0.49
N SER A 115 3.57 -31.14 -1.15
CA SER A 115 4.71 -30.53 -1.84
C SER A 115 4.85 -29.04 -1.51
N VAL A 116 6.10 -28.57 -1.33
CA VAL A 116 6.45 -27.15 -1.19
C VAL A 116 6.51 -26.42 -2.53
N GLU A 117 6.52 -27.17 -3.63
CA GLU A 117 6.50 -26.65 -5.00
C GLU A 117 5.45 -27.41 -5.82
N ALA A 118 4.63 -26.70 -6.57
CA ALA A 118 3.63 -27.32 -7.42
C ALA A 118 3.37 -26.52 -8.69
N PRO A 119 3.06 -27.21 -9.80
CA PRO A 119 2.70 -26.54 -11.04
C PRO A 119 1.39 -25.78 -10.86
N VAL A 120 1.30 -24.61 -11.48
CA VAL A 120 0.09 -23.79 -11.50
C VAL A 120 -0.11 -23.22 -12.90
N SER A 121 -1.36 -23.00 -13.28
CA SER A 121 -1.70 -22.20 -14.46
C SER A 121 -2.49 -20.98 -13.97
N ALA A 122 -1.95 -19.79 -14.22
CA ALA A 122 -2.54 -18.55 -13.73
C ALA A 122 -2.28 -17.40 -14.68
N ARG A 123 -2.98 -16.29 -14.47
CA ARG A 123 -2.68 -14.98 -15.05
C ARG A 123 -2.74 -13.90 -13.98
N PHE A 124 -1.86 -12.91 -14.12
CA PHE A 124 -1.86 -11.73 -13.26
C PHE A 124 -2.23 -10.49 -14.07
N THR A 125 -3.25 -9.77 -13.59
CA THR A 125 -3.75 -8.52 -14.16
C THR A 125 -3.37 -7.36 -13.25
N ASP A 126 -2.69 -6.35 -13.81
CA ASP A 126 -2.23 -5.18 -13.06
C ASP A 126 -3.36 -4.16 -12.82
N TRP A 127 -3.02 -3.06 -12.15
CA TRP A 127 -3.92 -1.95 -11.82
C TRP A 127 -4.54 -1.25 -13.06
N ARG A 128 -3.97 -1.43 -14.26
CA ARG A 128 -4.50 -0.88 -15.52
C ARG A 128 -5.50 -1.83 -16.19
N GLY A 129 -5.73 -3.00 -15.59
CA GLY A 129 -6.50 -4.07 -16.23
C GLY A 129 -5.70 -4.81 -17.31
N GLN A 130 -4.37 -4.70 -17.35
CA GLN A 130 -3.53 -5.38 -18.33
C GLN A 130 -2.98 -6.69 -17.76
N VAL A 131 -3.07 -7.76 -18.54
CA VAL A 131 -2.38 -9.02 -18.21
C VAL A 131 -0.89 -8.83 -18.46
N VAL A 132 -0.10 -8.88 -17.40
CA VAL A 132 1.35 -8.63 -17.44
C VAL A 132 2.19 -9.90 -17.25
N ALA A 133 1.58 -10.96 -16.73
CA ALA A 133 2.20 -12.28 -16.62
C ALA A 133 1.13 -13.38 -16.68
N GLY A 134 1.47 -14.56 -17.20
CA GLY A 134 0.55 -15.69 -17.20
C GLY A 134 1.02 -16.94 -17.93
N GLY A 135 0.21 -17.99 -17.86
CA GLY A 135 0.49 -19.31 -18.43
C GLY A 135 0.89 -20.33 -17.37
N ASN A 136 1.62 -21.36 -17.79
CA ASN A 136 2.12 -22.40 -16.89
C ASN A 136 3.30 -21.85 -16.07
N GLY A 137 3.20 -22.00 -14.76
CA GLY A 137 4.17 -21.53 -13.79
C GLY A 137 4.32 -22.47 -12.61
N THR A 138 4.92 -21.95 -11.54
CA THR A 138 5.19 -22.70 -10.32
C THR A 138 4.72 -21.91 -9.11
N ALA A 139 3.98 -22.57 -8.23
CA ALA A 139 3.67 -22.04 -6.91
C ALA A 139 4.62 -22.65 -5.87
N TYR A 140 5.02 -21.83 -4.92
CA TYR A 140 5.89 -22.16 -3.80
C TYR A 140 5.15 -21.88 -2.50
N VAL A 141 5.22 -22.81 -1.55
CA VAL A 141 4.69 -22.65 -0.19
C VAL A 141 5.77 -22.99 0.84
N PRO A 142 5.77 -22.36 2.03
CA PRO A 142 6.86 -22.52 3.00
C PRO A 142 6.86 -23.89 3.70
N ASP A 143 5.72 -24.56 3.79
CA ASP A 143 5.60 -25.89 4.39
C ASP A 143 4.57 -26.75 3.63
N ALA A 144 4.98 -27.95 3.22
CA ALA A 144 4.15 -28.94 2.54
C ALA A 144 2.98 -29.45 3.40
N LYS A 145 3.05 -29.28 4.73
CA LYS A 145 2.00 -29.65 5.69
C LYS A 145 0.93 -28.57 5.86
N LEU A 146 1.14 -27.38 5.32
CA LEU A 146 0.09 -26.34 5.32
C LEU A 146 -1.15 -26.91 4.64
N ARG A 147 -2.30 -26.75 5.28
CA ARG A 147 -3.59 -27.13 4.69
C ARG A 147 -3.90 -26.15 3.57
N VAL A 148 -3.53 -26.52 2.35
CA VAL A 148 -3.80 -25.74 1.15
C VAL A 148 -5.32 -25.76 0.87
N GLY A 149 -5.87 -24.63 0.44
CA GLY A 149 -7.29 -24.48 0.10
C GLY A 149 -8.26 -24.37 1.27
N ILE A 150 -7.78 -24.28 2.53
CA ILE A 150 -8.64 -24.11 3.71
C ILE A 150 -8.20 -22.85 4.48
N PRO A 151 -9.01 -21.78 4.50
CA PRO A 151 -8.76 -20.61 5.35
C PRO A 151 -8.68 -20.98 6.83
N VAL A 152 -7.89 -20.24 7.62
CA VAL A 152 -7.83 -20.43 9.08
C VAL A 152 -9.21 -20.18 9.71
N MET A 153 -9.64 -21.13 10.56
CA MET A 153 -10.95 -21.08 11.20
C MET A 153 -11.03 -19.98 12.27
N PRO A 154 -12.21 -19.40 12.53
CA PRO A 154 -12.32 -18.11 13.21
C PRO A 154 -12.00 -18.12 14.71
N GLN A 155 -12.25 -19.23 15.40
CA GLN A 155 -11.85 -19.42 16.80
C GLN A 155 -10.33 -19.50 16.95
N ALA A 156 -9.62 -19.82 15.87
CA ALA A 156 -8.17 -19.85 15.81
C ALA A 156 -7.59 -18.48 15.43
N LEU A 157 -8.37 -17.52 14.88
CA LEU A 157 -7.84 -16.20 14.50
C LEU A 157 -7.38 -15.37 15.71
N ALA A 158 -8.00 -15.55 16.88
CA ALA A 158 -7.62 -14.86 18.13
C ALA A 158 -6.31 -15.39 18.75
N ASP A 159 -5.96 -16.66 18.49
CA ASP A 159 -4.85 -17.38 19.13
C ASP A 159 -3.74 -17.83 18.17
N THR A 160 -4.05 -17.96 16.88
CA THR A 160 -3.17 -18.44 15.81
C THR A 160 -3.38 -17.56 14.57
N ALA A 161 -2.68 -16.43 14.53
CA ALA A 161 -2.51 -15.72 13.29
C ALA A 161 -1.89 -16.64 12.21
N SER A 162 -2.18 -16.36 10.94
CA SER A 162 -1.99 -17.30 9.84
C SER A 162 -0.53 -17.43 9.38
N SER A 163 -0.16 -18.59 8.85
CA SER A 163 1.11 -18.84 8.13
C SER A 163 0.89 -19.08 6.62
N GLN A 164 -0.32 -18.80 6.12
CA GLN A 164 -0.76 -19.13 4.76
C GLN A 164 -0.25 -18.13 3.70
N MET A 165 1.05 -18.17 3.42
CA MET A 165 1.70 -17.40 2.35
C MET A 165 2.19 -18.30 1.21
N ALA A 166 2.04 -17.83 -0.03
CA ALA A 166 2.60 -18.45 -1.22
C ALA A 166 3.31 -17.43 -2.12
N ILE A 167 4.27 -17.92 -2.90
CA ILE A 167 4.86 -17.19 -4.03
C ILE A 167 4.48 -17.91 -5.32
N VAL A 168 3.99 -17.18 -6.30
CA VAL A 168 3.66 -17.69 -7.63
C VAL A 168 4.62 -17.09 -8.64
N LYS A 169 5.28 -17.96 -9.41
CA LYS A 169 6.19 -17.61 -10.50
C LYS A 169 5.48 -17.86 -11.84
N LEU A 170 5.31 -16.81 -12.65
CA LEU A 170 4.63 -16.87 -13.95
C LEU A 170 5.50 -16.32 -15.07
N PRO A 171 5.33 -16.79 -16.33
CA PRO A 171 5.95 -16.17 -17.49
C PRO A 171 5.59 -14.69 -17.61
N LEU A 172 6.59 -13.84 -17.80
CA LEU A 172 6.44 -12.39 -17.97
C LEU A 172 5.99 -12.06 -19.40
N TYR A 173 4.96 -11.24 -19.53
CA TYR A 173 4.50 -10.70 -20.82
C TYR A 173 4.79 -9.21 -20.97
N ASN A 174 4.57 -8.43 -19.90
CA ASN A 174 4.76 -6.98 -19.89
C ASN A 174 5.24 -6.50 -18.52
N TYR A 175 5.87 -5.32 -18.47
CA TYR A 175 6.21 -4.69 -17.20
C TYR A 175 4.99 -4.03 -16.56
N ILE A 176 4.90 -4.12 -15.23
CA ILE A 176 4.00 -3.27 -14.45
C ILE A 176 4.56 -1.86 -14.51
N MET A 177 3.73 -0.90 -14.94
CA MET A 177 4.15 0.49 -15.09
C MET A 177 3.77 1.30 -13.85
N GLY A 178 4.57 2.33 -13.53
CA GLY A 178 4.23 3.33 -12.52
C GLY A 178 3.07 4.23 -12.96
N SER A 179 2.66 5.17 -12.09
CA SER A 179 1.47 6.00 -12.28
C SER A 179 1.51 6.83 -13.58
N SER A 180 2.69 7.36 -13.92
CA SER A 180 2.96 8.13 -15.15
C SER A 180 2.87 7.30 -16.44
N ARG A 181 2.97 5.96 -16.33
CA ARG A 181 3.08 5.02 -17.45
C ARG A 181 4.33 5.19 -18.32
N LEU A 182 5.30 6.01 -17.89
CA LEU A 182 6.54 6.27 -18.63
C LEU A 182 7.70 5.36 -18.20
N ALA A 183 7.64 4.82 -16.98
CA ALA A 183 8.66 3.94 -16.44
C ALA A 183 8.03 2.71 -15.76
N PRO A 184 8.70 1.54 -15.79
CA PRO A 184 8.32 0.40 -14.96
C PRO A 184 8.26 0.77 -13.48
N LEU A 185 7.32 0.17 -12.76
CA LEU A 185 7.21 0.29 -11.31
C LEU A 185 8.44 -0.35 -10.65
N GLU A 186 8.95 0.27 -9.59
CA GLU A 186 9.96 -0.38 -8.75
C GLU A 186 9.35 -1.52 -7.94
N PRO A 187 10.05 -2.65 -7.73
CA PRO A 187 9.57 -3.70 -6.85
C PRO A 187 9.39 -3.18 -5.41
N PRO A 188 8.35 -3.63 -4.69
CA PRO A 188 8.10 -3.20 -3.33
C PRO A 188 9.18 -3.68 -2.36
N ILE A 189 9.25 -3.01 -1.20
CA ILE A 189 10.12 -3.41 -0.10
C ILE A 189 9.35 -4.37 0.81
N LEU A 190 9.97 -5.49 1.16
CA LEU A 190 9.44 -6.51 2.05
C LEU A 190 10.00 -6.35 3.47
N ASN A 191 9.17 -6.58 4.48
CA ASN A 191 9.62 -6.48 5.86
C ASN A 191 10.48 -7.68 6.28
N ASP A 192 11.58 -7.43 7.00
CA ASP A 192 12.39 -8.48 7.62
C ASP A 192 12.90 -8.14 9.03
N ILE A 193 12.34 -7.10 9.66
CA ILE A 193 12.75 -6.66 11.02
C ILE A 193 11.75 -7.05 12.12
N GLY A 194 10.47 -7.22 11.79
CA GLY A 194 9.48 -7.80 12.71
C GLY A 194 8.94 -6.86 13.80
N ASP A 195 8.61 -5.63 13.43
CA ASP A 195 8.15 -4.53 14.29
C ASP A 195 6.71 -4.08 14.00
N GLU A 196 5.84 -4.99 13.56
CA GLU A 196 4.54 -4.65 12.99
C GLU A 196 3.46 -4.24 14.01
N ALA A 197 3.57 -4.68 15.27
CA ALA A 197 2.52 -4.50 16.26
C ALA A 197 2.29 -3.02 16.63
N GLY A 198 1.01 -2.63 16.77
CA GLY A 198 0.57 -1.29 17.17
C GLY A 198 0.70 -0.20 16.11
N ARG A 199 1.03 -0.55 14.86
CA ARG A 199 1.27 0.42 13.78
C ARG A 199 0.12 0.51 12.80
N ASP A 200 -0.12 1.72 12.30
CA ASP A 200 -1.03 1.97 11.18
C ASP A 200 -0.63 1.10 9.97
N THR A 201 -1.62 0.38 9.46
CA THR A 201 -1.45 -0.65 8.45
C THR A 201 -2.49 -0.46 7.36
N MET A 202 -2.03 -0.31 6.13
CA MET A 202 -2.87 -0.12 4.96
C MET A 202 -3.07 -1.44 4.24
N ILE A 203 -4.30 -1.70 3.79
CA ILE A 203 -4.68 -2.93 3.11
C ILE A 203 -5.18 -2.55 1.72
N ILE A 204 -4.70 -3.25 0.70
CA ILE A 204 -5.13 -3.04 -0.69
C ILE A 204 -5.67 -4.36 -1.24
N GLY A 205 -6.96 -4.41 -1.60
CA GLY A 205 -7.66 -5.64 -1.95
C GLY A 205 -8.66 -5.47 -3.10
N TYR A 206 -9.17 -6.60 -3.66
CA TYR A 206 -9.90 -6.61 -4.95
C TYR A 206 -11.31 -7.21 -5.02
N GLY A 207 -11.93 -7.77 -3.98
CA GLY A 207 -13.37 -8.12 -4.08
C GLY A 207 -14.42 -6.99 -3.80
N THR A 208 -15.59 -7.33 -3.22
CA THR A 208 -16.75 -6.62 -2.59
C THR A 208 -16.46 -5.73 -1.39
N TRP A 209 -17.10 -4.61 -1.49
CA TRP A 209 -17.16 -3.67 -0.42
C TRP A 209 -18.25 -4.04 0.59
N GLY A 210 -18.07 -3.59 1.83
CA GLY A 210 -19.07 -3.72 2.89
C GLY A 210 -19.01 -2.53 3.83
N VAL A 211 -20.05 -2.37 4.67
CA VAL A 211 -20.09 -1.28 5.66
C VAL A 211 -20.51 -1.80 7.03
N GLY A 212 -19.68 -1.54 8.04
CA GLY A 212 -19.85 -2.00 9.41
C GLY A 212 -20.09 -3.51 9.46
N ARG A 213 -21.19 -3.93 10.08
CA ARG A 213 -21.59 -5.35 10.13
C ARG A 213 -22.35 -5.84 8.89
N ASN A 214 -22.71 -4.94 7.97
CA ASN A 214 -23.48 -5.30 6.78
C ASN A 214 -22.53 -5.66 5.63
N THR A 215 -22.25 -6.95 5.51
CA THR A 215 -21.41 -7.53 4.44
C THR A 215 -22.22 -8.35 3.43
N THR A 216 -23.44 -8.75 3.78
CA THR A 216 -24.27 -9.70 3.01
C THR A 216 -24.97 -9.08 1.79
N SER A 217 -25.19 -7.76 1.78
CA SER A 217 -25.97 -7.09 0.74
C SER A 217 -25.25 -6.96 -0.63
N PHE A 218 -23.92 -7.14 -0.66
CA PHE A 218 -23.08 -6.87 -1.84
C PHE A 218 -22.54 -8.12 -2.51
N VAL A 219 -22.62 -9.27 -1.81
CA VAL A 219 -22.27 -10.61 -2.28
C VAL A 219 -22.92 -10.89 -3.64
N ASN A 220 -24.17 -10.48 -3.83
CA ASN A 220 -24.96 -10.85 -5.01
C ASN A 220 -25.00 -9.78 -6.13
N HIS A 221 -24.31 -8.64 -5.96
CA HIS A 221 -24.34 -7.52 -6.91
C HIS A 221 -22.95 -6.92 -7.16
N PRO A 222 -22.05 -7.64 -7.85
CA PRO A 222 -20.69 -7.17 -8.14
C PRO A 222 -20.66 -5.83 -8.91
N ALA A 223 -21.71 -5.51 -9.69
CA ALA A 223 -21.85 -4.23 -10.39
C ALA A 223 -21.98 -3.01 -9.46
N LEU A 224 -22.40 -3.21 -8.21
CA LEU A 224 -22.56 -2.15 -7.21
C LEU A 224 -21.33 -1.99 -6.31
N GLY A 225 -20.40 -2.95 -6.32
CA GLY A 225 -19.45 -3.04 -5.21
C GLY A 225 -18.17 -3.86 -5.38
N ALA A 226 -17.83 -4.39 -6.56
CA ALA A 226 -16.55 -5.10 -6.74
C ALA A 226 -15.50 -4.20 -7.41
N GLY A 227 -14.35 -4.02 -6.75
CA GLY A 227 -13.23 -3.25 -7.28
C GLY A 227 -12.14 -3.01 -6.24
N ARG A 228 -11.00 -2.52 -6.71
CA ARG A 228 -9.83 -2.24 -5.86
C ARG A 228 -10.14 -1.19 -4.81
N LEU A 229 -9.88 -1.49 -3.53
CA LEU A 229 -10.00 -0.53 -2.43
C LEU A 229 -8.75 -0.44 -1.56
N TYR A 230 -8.68 0.70 -0.89
CA TYR A 230 -7.78 1.00 0.21
C TYR A 230 -8.54 0.89 1.54
N GLY A 231 -7.91 0.24 2.52
CA GLY A 231 -8.37 0.15 3.90
C GLY A 231 -7.24 0.53 4.86
N ARG A 232 -7.57 1.02 6.06
CA ARG A 232 -6.60 1.22 7.16
C ARG A 232 -7.09 0.54 8.44
N THR A 233 -6.15 -0.12 9.09
CA THR A 233 -6.30 -0.74 10.41
C THR A 233 -5.01 -0.54 11.22
N GLN A 234 -4.97 -1.04 12.45
CA GLN A 234 -3.70 -1.31 13.16
C GLN A 234 -3.54 -2.80 13.41
N VAL A 235 -2.28 -3.26 13.49
CA VAL A 235 -1.97 -4.64 13.87
C VAL A 235 -2.01 -4.75 15.39
N ASP A 236 -2.94 -5.53 15.92
CA ASP A 236 -3.12 -5.68 17.37
C ASP A 236 -2.16 -6.70 17.97
N LYS A 237 -1.96 -7.83 17.28
CA LYS A 237 -1.25 -8.99 17.83
C LYS A 237 -0.50 -9.77 16.76
N VAL A 238 0.69 -10.21 17.15
CA VAL A 238 1.49 -11.24 16.46
C VAL A 238 1.18 -12.60 17.12
N SER A 239 1.00 -13.66 16.33
CA SER A 239 0.77 -15.00 16.89
C SER A 239 1.94 -15.50 17.72
N ALA A 240 1.67 -16.46 18.61
CA ALA A 240 2.68 -17.06 19.47
C ALA A 240 3.84 -17.73 18.69
N ASP A 241 3.57 -18.31 17.52
CA ASP A 241 4.59 -18.89 16.63
C ASP A 241 5.33 -17.83 15.78
N GLY A 242 4.89 -16.57 15.86
CA GLY A 242 5.37 -15.43 15.07
C GLY A 242 4.94 -15.46 13.61
N GLY A 243 4.12 -16.43 13.20
CA GLY A 243 3.73 -16.72 11.82
C GLY A 243 2.78 -15.73 11.19
N GLY A 244 1.89 -15.13 11.99
CA GLY A 244 0.87 -14.23 11.46
C GLY A 244 0.65 -12.98 12.29
N LEU A 245 -0.17 -12.11 11.71
CA LEU A 245 -0.69 -10.89 12.29
C LEU A 245 -2.21 -10.97 12.39
N SER A 246 -2.77 -10.25 13.36
CA SER A 246 -4.20 -10.03 13.49
C SER A 246 -4.49 -8.54 13.69
N ALA A 247 -5.64 -8.12 13.18
CA ALA A 247 -6.14 -6.76 13.27
C ALA A 247 -7.65 -6.77 13.57
N ILE A 248 -8.07 -6.07 14.60
CA ILE A 248 -9.46 -5.87 14.98
C ILE A 248 -10.08 -4.83 14.05
N HIS A 249 -11.37 -4.97 13.78
CA HIS A 249 -12.20 -4.02 13.06
C HIS A 249 -13.24 -3.42 14.01
N GLN A 250 -13.42 -2.09 13.96
CA GLN A 250 -14.47 -1.42 14.71
C GLN A 250 -15.57 -0.96 13.74
N PRO A 251 -16.74 -1.62 13.68
CA PRO A 251 -17.70 -1.43 12.59
C PRO A 251 -18.46 -0.10 12.61
N VAL A 252 -18.39 0.67 13.72
CA VAL A 252 -19.12 1.94 13.87
C VAL A 252 -18.21 3.14 13.61
N GLY A 253 -17.02 3.15 14.20
CA GLY A 253 -16.07 4.25 14.09
C GLY A 253 -16.52 5.57 14.74
N PRO A 254 -15.73 6.65 14.58
CA PRO A 254 -14.41 6.67 13.93
C PRO A 254 -13.35 5.95 14.78
N SER A 255 -12.40 5.28 14.14
CA SER A 255 -11.28 4.59 14.81
C SER A 255 -10.10 4.41 13.86
N SER A 256 -8.93 4.02 14.34
CA SER A 256 -7.83 3.52 13.47
C SER A 256 -8.11 2.15 12.85
N HIS A 257 -9.07 1.41 13.40
CA HIS A 257 -9.46 0.05 13.03
C HIS A 257 -10.66 0.03 12.08
N TRP A 258 -10.72 1.00 11.17
CA TRP A 258 -11.92 1.23 10.38
C TRP A 258 -12.08 0.28 9.19
N ALA A 259 -11.04 -0.47 8.80
CA ALA A 259 -11.11 -1.45 7.72
C ALA A 259 -10.97 -2.90 8.20
N GLN A 260 -11.68 -3.81 7.54
CA GLN A 260 -11.54 -5.26 7.67
C GLN A 260 -11.39 -5.89 6.29
N VAL A 261 -10.57 -6.93 6.15
CA VAL A 261 -10.53 -7.74 4.93
C VAL A 261 -11.85 -8.49 4.73
N ALA A 262 -12.19 -8.80 3.48
CA ALA A 262 -13.38 -9.56 3.11
C ALA A 262 -13.02 -10.79 2.24
N GLY A 263 -13.95 -11.69 1.97
CA GLY A 263 -13.69 -12.89 1.14
C GLY A 263 -13.23 -12.56 -0.29
N ASP A 264 -12.17 -13.17 -0.81
CA ASP A 264 -11.47 -12.79 -2.07
C ASP A 264 -10.44 -11.64 -1.94
N ASP A 265 -10.30 -11.04 -0.74
CA ASP A 265 -9.05 -10.37 -0.34
C ASP A 265 -7.93 -11.36 -0.01
N GLY A 266 -8.14 -12.66 -0.22
CA GLY A 266 -7.09 -13.66 -0.12
C GLY A 266 -5.86 -13.21 -0.89
N GLY A 267 -4.72 -13.09 -0.21
CA GLY A 267 -3.47 -12.61 -0.79
C GLY A 267 -3.28 -11.09 -0.82
N ALA A 268 -4.24 -10.29 -0.34
CA ALA A 268 -4.13 -8.83 -0.26
C ALA A 268 -2.99 -8.42 0.67
N PRO A 269 -2.05 -7.55 0.24
CA PRO A 269 -0.95 -7.13 1.08
C PRO A 269 -1.39 -6.18 2.18
N TRP A 270 -0.70 -6.28 3.31
CA TRP A 270 -0.71 -5.31 4.37
C TRP A 270 0.58 -4.50 4.29
N TRP A 271 0.45 -3.18 4.33
CA TRP A 271 1.54 -2.23 4.19
C TRP A 271 1.69 -1.42 5.47
N GLN A 272 2.93 -1.20 5.88
CA GLN A 272 3.26 -0.22 6.91
C GLN A 272 4.35 0.69 6.38
N ILE A 273 4.41 1.93 6.88
CA ILE A 273 5.44 2.88 6.46
C ILE A 273 6.58 2.85 7.49
N HIS A 274 7.73 2.32 7.07
CA HIS A 274 8.93 2.23 7.90
C HIS A 274 9.82 3.43 7.66
N GLY A 275 9.81 4.34 8.63
CA GLY A 275 10.30 5.69 8.45
C GLY A 275 9.50 6.38 7.34
N THR A 276 10.04 6.37 6.13
CA THR A 276 9.44 7.04 4.97
C THR A 276 9.24 6.10 3.78
N ARG A 277 9.30 4.78 4.01
CA ARG A 277 9.27 3.76 2.98
C ARG A 277 8.07 2.84 3.17
N PRO A 278 7.15 2.72 2.19
CA PRO A 278 6.09 1.73 2.25
C PRO A 278 6.71 0.32 2.15
N THR A 279 6.35 -0.52 3.11
CA THR A 279 6.89 -1.86 3.28
C THR A 279 5.74 -2.86 3.39
N LEU A 280 5.81 -3.93 2.61
CA LEU A 280 4.87 -5.05 2.67
C LEU A 280 5.19 -5.89 3.90
N VAL A 281 4.27 -5.93 4.86
CA VAL A 281 4.46 -6.60 6.16
C VAL A 281 3.69 -7.90 6.28
N ALA A 282 2.59 -8.05 5.54
CA ALA A 282 1.76 -9.26 5.62
C ALA A 282 1.00 -9.55 4.32
N VAL A 283 0.48 -10.77 4.22
CA VAL A 283 -0.39 -11.24 3.14
C VAL A 283 -1.68 -11.76 3.75
N THR A 284 -2.81 -11.18 3.37
CA THR A 284 -4.13 -11.50 3.91
C THR A 284 -4.45 -12.97 3.74
N ASP A 285 -4.92 -13.58 4.82
CA ASP A 285 -5.45 -14.93 4.82
C ASP A 285 -6.96 -14.94 5.00
N ALA A 286 -7.47 -14.37 6.07
CA ALA A 286 -8.88 -14.46 6.42
C ALA A 286 -9.41 -13.21 7.11
N GLY A 287 -10.70 -12.95 7.00
CA GLY A 287 -11.41 -11.94 7.77
C GLY A 287 -12.79 -12.43 8.19
N GLN A 288 -13.07 -12.43 9.50
CA GLN A 288 -14.37 -12.77 10.09
C GLN A 288 -14.50 -12.15 11.49
N PHE A 289 -15.74 -12.03 11.99
CA PHE A 289 -16.05 -11.56 13.35
C PHE A 289 -15.31 -10.28 13.76
N GLU A 290 -15.35 -9.26 12.90
CA GLU A 290 -14.68 -7.98 13.18
C GLU A 290 -13.17 -8.15 13.40
N MET A 291 -12.54 -9.13 12.77
CA MET A 291 -11.09 -9.34 12.77
C MET A 291 -10.59 -9.71 11.37
N SER A 292 -9.33 -9.36 11.11
CA SER A 292 -8.56 -9.76 9.94
C SER A 292 -7.30 -10.49 10.40
N ALA A 293 -6.86 -11.48 9.64
CA ALA A 293 -5.61 -12.19 9.86
C ALA A 293 -4.79 -12.29 8.58
N ALA A 294 -3.47 -12.25 8.72
CA ALA A 294 -2.53 -12.29 7.62
C ALA A 294 -1.26 -13.05 7.98
N ALA A 295 -0.62 -13.64 6.97
CA ALA A 295 0.70 -14.26 7.08
C ALA A 295 1.80 -13.20 7.10
N ARG A 296 2.67 -13.27 8.10
CA ARG A 296 3.67 -12.24 8.41
C ARG A 296 4.93 -12.41 7.55
N VAL A 297 5.28 -11.40 6.76
CA VAL A 297 6.40 -11.44 5.81
C VAL A 297 7.74 -11.61 6.51
N SER A 298 7.97 -10.90 7.62
CA SER A 298 9.25 -10.92 8.34
C SER A 298 9.61 -12.31 8.87
N LYS A 299 8.62 -13.11 9.29
CA LYS A 299 8.82 -14.52 9.68
C LYS A 299 9.35 -15.36 8.51
N PHE A 300 8.85 -15.12 7.31
CA PHE A 300 9.16 -15.91 6.12
C PHE A 300 10.29 -15.32 5.27
N ALA A 301 10.95 -14.25 5.72
CA ALA A 301 11.98 -13.55 4.93
C ALA A 301 13.08 -14.49 4.40
N GLY A 302 13.54 -15.45 5.22
CA GLY A 302 14.53 -16.46 4.78
C GLY A 302 14.03 -17.36 3.65
N TRP A 303 12.78 -17.82 3.73
CA TRP A 303 12.14 -18.62 2.69
C TRP A 303 11.85 -17.80 1.42
N ILE A 304 11.39 -16.56 1.56
CA ILE A 304 11.21 -15.66 0.42
C ILE A 304 12.54 -15.47 -0.31
N LYS A 305 13.65 -15.25 0.42
CA LYS A 305 15.01 -15.16 -0.15
C LYS A 305 15.43 -16.43 -0.89
N SER A 306 15.02 -17.62 -0.44
CA SER A 306 15.34 -18.87 -1.13
C SER A 306 14.55 -19.08 -2.42
N VAL A 307 13.30 -18.59 -2.49
CA VAL A 307 12.45 -18.69 -3.69
C VAL A 307 12.76 -17.59 -4.70
N PHE A 308 12.92 -16.36 -4.23
CA PHE A 308 13.18 -15.18 -5.05
C PHE A 308 14.30 -14.31 -4.43
N PRO A 309 15.57 -14.62 -4.70
CA PRO A 309 16.72 -13.91 -4.13
C PRO A 309 16.82 -12.42 -4.46
N GLN A 310 16.12 -11.95 -5.50
CA GLN A 310 16.09 -10.53 -5.89
C GLN A 310 15.03 -9.71 -5.15
N ALA A 311 14.25 -10.32 -4.26
CA ALA A 311 13.32 -9.60 -3.38
C ALA A 311 14.05 -8.50 -2.60
N ARG A 312 13.46 -7.31 -2.54
CA ARG A 312 14.01 -6.17 -1.81
C ARG A 312 13.55 -6.22 -0.36
N PHE A 313 14.47 -6.34 0.58
CA PHE A 313 14.14 -6.35 2.00
C PHE A 313 14.52 -5.05 2.70
N LEU A 314 13.70 -4.63 3.66
CA LEU A 314 13.85 -3.37 4.39
C LEU A 314 15.25 -3.20 4.97
N SER A 315 15.80 -4.24 5.61
CA SER A 315 17.16 -4.22 6.19
C SER A 315 18.28 -3.96 5.16
N GLN A 316 18.03 -4.19 3.88
CA GLN A 316 19.02 -4.09 2.80
C GLN A 316 18.88 -2.81 1.97
N VAL A 317 17.77 -2.08 2.12
CA VAL A 317 17.54 -0.86 1.33
C VAL A 317 18.37 0.28 1.89
N LYS A 318 19.37 0.71 1.14
CA LYS A 318 20.17 1.90 1.44
C LYS A 318 19.30 3.17 1.34
N PRO A 319 19.56 4.19 2.16
CA PRO A 319 18.93 5.50 1.98
C PRO A 319 19.32 6.07 0.62
N ARG A 320 18.38 6.77 -0.01
CA ARG A 320 18.53 7.33 -1.35
C ARG A 320 17.98 8.74 -1.42
N ALA A 321 18.36 9.45 -2.47
CA ALA A 321 17.69 10.69 -2.84
C ALA A 321 17.17 10.61 -4.26
N CYS A 322 16.00 11.19 -4.46
CA CYS A 322 15.28 11.17 -5.72
C CYS A 322 15.07 12.60 -6.22
N LEU A 323 15.22 12.76 -7.53
CA LEU A 323 14.59 13.85 -8.27
C LEU A 323 13.19 13.40 -8.66
N VAL A 324 12.19 14.25 -8.44
CA VAL A 324 10.82 14.01 -8.90
C VAL A 324 10.51 15.05 -9.97
N ASN A 325 10.25 14.59 -11.18
CA ASN A 325 9.83 15.45 -12.28
C ASN A 325 8.44 16.01 -11.96
N VAL A 326 8.28 17.33 -11.97
CA VAL A 326 7.03 18.01 -11.56
C VAL A 326 5.91 17.81 -12.57
N GLN A 327 6.24 17.70 -13.86
CA GLN A 327 5.28 17.53 -14.94
C GLN A 327 4.67 16.12 -14.96
N PHE A 328 5.51 15.10 -14.74
CA PHE A 328 5.13 13.69 -14.94
C PHE A 328 5.02 12.90 -13.64
N GLY A 329 5.48 13.43 -12.51
CA GLY A 329 5.53 12.73 -11.23
C GLY A 329 6.56 11.59 -11.15
N THR A 330 7.29 11.32 -12.24
CA THR A 330 8.30 10.26 -12.30
C THR A 330 9.47 10.55 -11.38
N GLN A 331 9.98 9.52 -10.71
CA GLN A 331 11.13 9.63 -9.83
C GLN A 331 12.39 9.07 -10.48
N TYR A 332 13.52 9.71 -10.23
CA TYR A 332 14.85 9.21 -10.54
C TYR A 332 15.69 9.23 -9.26
N CYS A 333 16.01 8.05 -8.74
CA CYS A 333 16.62 7.88 -7.43
C CYS A 333 18.02 7.30 -7.54
N LEU A 334 18.95 7.81 -6.72
CA LEU A 334 20.26 7.22 -6.52
C LEU A 334 20.48 6.89 -5.04
N PRO A 335 21.02 5.72 -4.70
CA PRO A 335 21.43 5.41 -3.34
C PRO A 335 22.66 6.22 -2.93
N ALA A 336 22.90 6.33 -1.62
CA ALA A 336 24.10 6.97 -1.08
C ALA A 336 25.39 6.47 -1.74
N GLY A 337 26.27 7.42 -2.08
CA GLY A 337 27.57 7.17 -2.73
C GLY A 337 27.51 7.13 -4.26
N GLN A 338 26.33 7.22 -4.87
CA GLN A 338 26.20 7.26 -6.33
C GLN A 338 26.02 8.68 -6.87
N GLU A 339 26.36 8.82 -8.16
CA GLU A 339 26.16 10.04 -8.94
C GLU A 339 25.68 9.73 -10.35
N SER A 340 25.01 10.72 -10.94
CA SER A 340 24.68 10.71 -12.36
C SER A 340 24.64 12.14 -12.91
N TYR A 341 24.89 12.28 -14.20
CA TYR A 341 24.94 13.56 -14.89
C TYR A 341 24.53 13.48 -16.36
N ASN A 342 24.02 14.59 -16.88
CA ASN A 342 23.57 14.70 -18.26
C ASN A 342 24.72 14.35 -19.24
N GLY A 343 24.54 13.25 -19.99
CA GLY A 343 25.53 12.69 -20.90
C GLY A 343 26.21 11.40 -20.43
N ASP A 344 25.97 10.92 -19.21
CA ASP A 344 26.57 9.68 -18.66
C ASP A 344 25.85 8.37 -19.04
N ARG A 345 24.88 8.43 -19.98
CA ARG A 345 23.92 7.37 -20.37
C ARG A 345 22.98 6.89 -19.26
N LYS A 346 23.17 7.27 -18.00
CA LYS A 346 22.32 6.92 -16.84
C LYS A 346 21.28 8.00 -16.56
N TRP A 347 21.60 9.26 -16.88
CA TRP A 347 20.72 10.40 -16.69
C TRP A 347 19.49 10.29 -17.60
N PRO A 348 18.28 10.16 -17.05
CA PRO A 348 17.10 9.98 -17.89
C PRO A 348 16.71 11.28 -18.60
N VAL A 349 16.35 11.17 -19.88
CA VAL A 349 15.95 12.33 -20.70
C VAL A 349 14.80 13.13 -20.08
N LEU A 350 13.91 12.46 -19.33
CA LEU A 350 12.80 13.08 -18.62
C LEU A 350 13.22 14.07 -17.52
N PHE A 351 14.51 14.14 -17.15
CA PHE A 351 15.02 15.10 -16.16
C PHE A 351 15.91 16.18 -16.79
N SER A 352 16.12 16.14 -18.11
CA SER A 352 16.94 17.12 -18.81
C SER A 352 16.09 18.34 -19.20
N GLY A 353 16.36 19.49 -18.57
CA GLY A 353 15.63 20.74 -18.83
C GLY A 353 14.19 20.78 -18.28
N TRP A 354 13.82 19.80 -17.45
CA TRP A 354 12.52 19.76 -16.79
C TRP A 354 12.63 20.16 -15.33
N ASP A 355 11.61 20.86 -14.84
CA ASP A 355 11.53 21.25 -13.44
C ASP A 355 11.36 20.01 -12.54
N VAL A 356 12.17 19.98 -11.48
CA VAL A 356 12.17 18.91 -10.48
C VAL A 356 11.87 19.45 -9.08
N ARG A 357 11.48 18.55 -8.19
CA ARG A 357 11.63 18.69 -6.74
C ARG A 357 12.57 17.62 -6.22
N VAL A 358 13.19 17.87 -5.07
CA VAL A 358 14.07 16.92 -4.39
C VAL A 358 13.29 16.15 -3.33
N GLN A 359 13.57 14.86 -3.22
CA GLN A 359 13.16 14.00 -2.12
C GLN A 359 14.35 13.17 -1.62
N ALA A 360 15.02 13.62 -0.56
CA ALA A 360 16.07 12.87 0.12
C ALA A 360 15.47 12.05 1.30
N ASP A 361 15.98 10.83 1.48
CA ASP A 361 15.75 10.04 2.68
C ASP A 361 16.49 10.63 3.88
N ASP A 362 16.05 10.23 5.08
CA ASP A 362 16.88 10.40 6.28
C ASP A 362 18.23 9.67 6.09
N GLY A 363 19.29 10.24 6.66
CA GLY A 363 20.66 9.74 6.53
C GLY A 363 21.36 10.12 5.21
N VAL A 364 20.72 10.88 4.32
CA VAL A 364 21.33 11.35 3.07
C VAL A 364 20.98 12.78 2.71
N ALA A 365 21.84 13.37 1.88
CA ALA A 365 21.60 14.61 1.19
C ALA A 365 21.85 14.43 -0.31
N VAL A 366 21.28 15.30 -1.13
CA VAL A 366 21.58 15.36 -2.56
C VAL A 366 22.32 16.66 -2.88
N ARG A 367 23.43 16.52 -3.59
CA ARG A 367 24.13 17.64 -4.21
C ARG A 367 23.69 17.74 -5.66
N LEU A 368 23.13 18.88 -6.04
CA LEU A 368 22.78 19.17 -7.43
C LEU A 368 23.77 20.17 -8.01
N SER A 369 24.10 20.02 -9.29
CA SER A 369 24.92 20.98 -10.04
C SER A 369 24.20 21.45 -11.29
N THR A 370 24.40 22.72 -11.63
CA THR A 370 23.99 23.27 -12.93
C THR A 370 24.99 22.94 -14.04
N ASN A 371 26.18 22.46 -13.70
CA ASN A 371 27.14 21.94 -14.68
C ASN A 371 26.85 20.48 -15.05
N PRO A 372 27.23 20.04 -16.27
CA PRO A 372 27.08 18.65 -16.71
C PRO A 372 27.93 17.63 -15.95
N ARG A 373 28.80 18.03 -15.02
CA ARG A 373 29.63 17.13 -14.20
C ARG A 373 29.83 17.73 -12.83
N LEU A 374 30.08 16.87 -11.84
CA LEU A 374 30.49 17.25 -10.47
C LEU A 374 32.02 17.16 -10.30
N ASP A 375 32.74 17.74 -11.26
CA ASP A 375 34.20 18.00 -11.19
C ASP A 375 34.48 19.29 -10.41
N ALA A 376 35.73 19.78 -10.39
CA ALA A 376 36.09 20.99 -9.64
C ALA A 376 35.22 22.22 -9.99
N ALA A 377 34.91 22.43 -11.28
CA ALA A 377 34.02 23.51 -11.72
C ALA A 377 32.56 23.21 -11.34
N GLY A 378 32.14 21.94 -11.46
CA GLY A 378 30.84 21.44 -11.03
C GLY A 378 30.55 21.60 -9.54
N ILE A 379 31.56 21.39 -8.70
CA ILE A 379 31.48 21.52 -7.24
C ILE A 379 31.25 22.99 -6.86
N GLY A 380 31.93 23.94 -7.52
CA GLY A 380 31.69 25.36 -7.31
C GLY A 380 30.24 25.76 -7.62
N LYS A 381 29.67 25.26 -8.72
CA LYS A 381 28.28 25.53 -9.14
C LYS A 381 27.26 24.52 -8.61
N SER A 382 27.50 23.98 -7.41
CA SER A 382 26.60 23.03 -6.76
C SER A 382 26.06 23.55 -5.44
N ALA A 383 24.93 22.99 -5.01
CA ALA A 383 24.32 23.20 -3.71
C ALA A 383 23.82 21.87 -3.14
N GLN A 384 23.70 21.79 -1.81
CA GLN A 384 23.26 20.59 -1.09
C GLN A 384 21.84 20.77 -0.56
N PHE A 385 21.03 19.74 -0.71
CA PHE A 385 19.61 19.73 -0.38
C PHE A 385 19.29 18.53 0.51
N PHE A 386 18.33 18.72 1.41
CA PHE A 386 17.95 17.78 2.48
C PHE A 386 16.44 17.61 2.48
N GLY A 387 15.96 16.44 2.89
CA GLY A 387 14.54 16.12 2.93
C GLY A 387 13.82 16.46 1.62
N THR A 388 12.71 17.18 1.72
CA THR A 388 11.93 17.67 0.59
C THR A 388 12.34 19.10 0.26
N THR A 389 12.72 19.35 -0.99
CA THR A 389 12.92 20.72 -1.51
C THR A 389 12.05 20.92 -2.74
N ASP A 390 11.01 21.74 -2.60
CA ASP A 390 10.12 22.08 -3.70
C ASP A 390 10.81 22.89 -4.78
N THR A 391 10.27 22.83 -6.00
CA THR A 391 10.85 23.45 -7.19
C THR A 391 11.16 24.93 -7.02
N ASP A 392 10.27 25.71 -6.40
CA ASP A 392 10.48 27.14 -6.21
C ASP A 392 11.66 27.42 -5.27
N ARG A 393 11.89 26.54 -4.28
CA ARG A 393 13.04 26.60 -3.37
C ARG A 393 14.36 26.18 -4.05
N LEU A 394 14.29 25.64 -5.27
CA LEU A 394 15.47 25.33 -6.08
C LEU A 394 15.84 26.47 -7.05
N ARG A 395 14.98 27.46 -7.30
CA ARG A 395 15.19 28.45 -8.37
C ARG A 395 16.22 29.53 -8.07
N HIS A 396 16.44 29.84 -6.80
CA HIS A 396 17.33 30.92 -6.38
C HIS A 396 18.12 30.51 -5.13
N VAL A 397 19.11 29.63 -5.34
CA VAL A 397 19.89 29.04 -4.24
C VAL A 397 21.33 29.47 -4.35
N LYS A 398 21.91 29.90 -3.23
CA LYS A 398 23.33 30.22 -3.14
C LYS A 398 24.16 28.93 -3.30
N ALA A 399 24.91 28.84 -4.38
CA ALA A 399 25.83 27.76 -4.67
C ALA A 399 27.14 27.89 -3.88
N ASN A 400 27.98 26.85 -3.91
CA ASN A 400 29.26 26.82 -3.17
C ASN A 400 30.24 27.92 -3.59
N ASN A 401 30.17 28.42 -4.82
CA ASN A 401 30.96 29.54 -5.32
C ASN A 401 30.38 30.92 -4.89
N GLY A 402 29.25 30.95 -4.18
CA GLY A 402 28.59 32.16 -3.70
C GLY A 402 27.56 32.77 -4.66
N GLU A 403 27.46 32.29 -5.90
CA GLU A 403 26.46 32.73 -6.88
C GLU A 403 25.08 32.17 -6.54
N TYR A 404 24.01 32.92 -6.86
CA TYR A 404 22.65 32.40 -6.78
C TYR A 404 22.27 31.75 -8.12
N LEU A 405 22.02 30.45 -8.10
CA LEU A 405 21.76 29.62 -9.28
C LEU A 405 20.39 28.93 -9.19
N ASN A 406 19.90 28.51 -10.35
CA ASN A 406 18.68 27.73 -10.48
C ASN A 406 19.00 26.23 -10.57
N PHE A 407 18.64 25.47 -9.54
CA PHE A 407 18.77 24.02 -9.45
C PHE A 407 17.47 23.25 -9.72
N SER A 408 16.39 23.94 -10.12
CA SER A 408 15.14 23.27 -10.51
C SER A 408 15.29 22.44 -11.79
N GLN A 409 16.35 22.68 -12.57
CA GLN A 409 16.70 21.94 -13.79
C GLN A 409 18.17 21.50 -13.69
N PRO A 410 18.51 20.55 -12.80
CA PRO A 410 19.89 20.18 -12.55
C PRO A 410 20.47 19.42 -13.74
N ASN A 411 21.80 19.53 -13.93
CA ASN A 411 22.54 18.76 -14.94
C ASN A 411 23.36 17.62 -14.33
N ALA A 412 23.49 17.58 -13.01
CA ALA A 412 24.11 16.47 -12.29
C ALA A 412 23.53 16.34 -10.88
N MET A 413 23.54 15.11 -10.36
CA MET A 413 23.21 14.80 -8.97
C MET A 413 24.24 13.84 -8.37
N ARG A 414 24.57 14.03 -7.09
CA ARG A 414 25.31 13.07 -6.28
C ARG A 414 24.64 12.93 -4.93
N VAL A 415 24.50 11.70 -4.45
CA VAL A 415 23.89 11.42 -3.15
C VAL A 415 24.98 11.07 -2.16
N THR A 416 25.00 11.78 -1.04
CA THR A 416 26.00 11.60 0.02
C THR A 416 25.30 11.22 1.32
N LEU A 417 25.97 10.45 2.16
CA LEU A 417 25.53 10.27 3.54
C LEU A 417 25.57 11.61 4.26
N ASP A 418 24.55 11.86 5.06
CA ASP A 418 24.41 13.09 5.84
C ASP A 418 23.50 12.82 7.03
N SER A 419 23.88 13.30 8.22
CA SER A 419 23.14 13.03 9.46
C SER A 419 22.30 14.22 9.92
N LYS A 420 21.98 15.15 9.02
CA LYS A 420 21.18 16.33 9.36
C LYS A 420 19.77 15.90 9.78
N PRO A 421 19.36 16.18 11.04
CA PRO A 421 18.04 15.78 11.53
C PRO A 421 16.91 16.41 10.72
N LEU A 422 15.89 15.63 10.44
CA LEU A 422 14.69 16.01 9.69
C LEU A 422 13.43 15.87 10.57
N GLY A 423 12.50 16.79 10.37
CA GLY A 423 11.11 16.62 10.77
C GLY A 423 10.26 16.35 9.53
N CYS A 424 9.43 15.32 9.59
CA CYS A 424 8.63 14.82 8.47
C CYS A 424 7.16 14.70 8.85
N ILE A 425 6.29 14.98 7.88
CA ILE A 425 4.95 14.37 7.81
C ILE A 425 4.95 13.33 6.71
N VAL A 426 4.23 12.24 6.94
CA VAL A 426 4.15 11.12 6.01
C VAL A 426 2.69 10.74 5.80
N SER A 427 2.26 10.75 4.54
CA SER A 427 0.89 10.44 4.15
C SER A 427 0.61 8.95 4.28
N LEU A 428 -0.49 8.62 4.96
CA LEU A 428 -1.04 7.27 5.00
C LEU A 428 -1.77 6.92 3.69
N ASP A 429 -2.26 7.92 2.97
CA ASP A 429 -3.00 7.72 1.72
C ASP A 429 -2.05 7.34 0.57
N SER A 430 -0.96 8.10 0.40
CA SER A 430 -0.06 7.99 -0.76
C SER A 430 1.35 7.46 -0.45
N ALA A 431 1.68 7.26 0.83
CA ALA A 431 3.04 7.02 1.33
C ALA A 431 4.06 8.12 0.97
N GLN A 432 3.62 9.26 0.43
CA GLN A 432 4.48 10.40 0.16
C GLN A 432 4.84 11.12 1.46
N LYS A 433 6.04 11.70 1.49
CA LYS A 433 6.58 12.41 2.65
C LYS A 433 6.92 13.85 2.32
N TYR A 434 6.79 14.71 3.32
CA TYR A 434 7.31 16.06 3.30
C TYR A 434 8.22 16.25 4.50
N CYS A 435 9.52 16.35 4.26
CA CYS A 435 10.55 16.43 5.29
C CYS A 435 11.32 17.73 5.19
N LEU A 436 11.64 18.36 6.31
CA LEU A 436 12.48 19.56 6.37
C LEU A 436 13.52 19.45 7.48
N PRO A 437 14.74 19.97 7.30
CA PRO A 437 15.62 20.23 8.43
C PRO A 437 15.17 21.47 9.20
N ALA A 438 15.55 21.56 10.47
CA ALA A 438 15.32 22.76 11.28
C ALA A 438 16.00 24.01 10.70
N GLY A 439 15.42 25.18 10.97
CA GLY A 439 15.93 26.49 10.52
C GLY A 439 15.63 26.83 9.05
N GLN A 440 14.91 25.95 8.35
CA GLN A 440 14.34 26.30 7.05
C GLN A 440 13.10 27.19 7.23
N PRO A 441 12.80 28.07 6.25
CA PRO A 441 11.56 28.85 6.28
C PRO A 441 10.34 27.94 6.42
N ALA A 442 9.41 28.37 7.27
CA ALA A 442 8.15 27.68 7.48
C ALA A 442 7.35 27.58 6.18
N VAL A 443 6.64 26.46 6.00
CA VAL A 443 5.80 26.22 4.83
C VAL A 443 4.38 26.60 5.19
N GLY A 444 4.02 27.85 4.89
CA GLY A 444 2.70 28.42 5.17
C GLY A 444 1.56 27.79 4.35
N GLN A 445 1.89 27.03 3.30
CA GLN A 445 0.93 26.15 2.66
C GLN A 445 1.63 24.94 2.07
N LEU A 446 1.29 23.76 2.58
CA LEU A 446 1.79 22.49 2.08
C LEU A 446 1.37 22.29 0.61
N PRO A 447 2.22 21.62 -0.20
CA PRO A 447 1.87 21.28 -1.56
C PRO A 447 0.58 20.45 -1.66
N ALA A 448 -0.18 20.62 -2.74
CA ALA A 448 -1.48 19.97 -2.93
C ALA A 448 -1.42 18.43 -2.86
N TRP A 449 -0.26 17.82 -3.17
CA TRP A 449 -0.06 16.37 -3.14
C TRP A 449 0.06 15.78 -1.73
N ILE A 450 0.19 16.59 -0.67
CA ILE A 450 0.19 16.12 0.73
C ILE A 450 -0.75 16.92 1.65
N LYS A 451 -1.05 18.18 1.30
CA LYS A 451 -1.95 19.04 2.07
C LYS A 451 -3.30 18.36 2.33
N GLY A 452 -3.70 18.29 3.59
CA GLY A 452 -4.99 17.72 4.00
C GLY A 452 -5.11 16.19 3.86
N GLN A 453 -4.05 15.48 3.45
CA GLN A 453 -4.01 14.03 3.52
C GLN A 453 -3.89 13.56 4.98
N ALA A 454 -4.33 12.34 5.27
CA ALA A 454 -4.11 11.76 6.59
C ALA A 454 -2.61 11.49 6.76
N VAL A 455 -2.00 12.01 7.83
CA VAL A 455 -0.56 11.85 8.08
C VAL A 455 -0.28 11.28 9.47
N PHE A 456 0.94 10.76 9.63
CA PHE A 456 1.64 10.69 10.92
C PHE A 456 2.89 11.58 10.87
N VAL A 457 3.43 11.90 12.05
CA VAL A 457 4.65 12.70 12.20
C VAL A 457 5.83 11.79 12.53
N GLN A 458 6.98 12.09 11.93
CA GLN A 458 8.27 11.55 12.34
C GLN A 458 9.27 12.70 12.48
N ALA A 459 9.79 12.91 13.68
CA ALA A 459 10.85 13.87 13.94
C ALA A 459 12.10 13.17 14.50
N ASP A 460 13.24 13.42 13.87
CA ASP A 460 14.53 12.92 14.33
C ASP A 460 14.93 13.55 15.67
N PRO A 461 15.83 12.92 16.44
CA PRO A 461 16.32 13.50 17.69
C PRO A 461 16.87 14.92 17.52
N GLY A 462 16.44 15.83 18.40
CA GLY A 462 16.86 17.24 18.40
C GLY A 462 16.04 18.16 17.48
N VAL A 463 15.02 17.64 16.80
CA VAL A 463 14.04 18.46 16.06
C VAL A 463 12.61 18.07 16.41
N ALA A 464 11.69 18.98 16.15
CA ALA A 464 10.26 18.75 16.29
C ALA A 464 9.49 19.35 15.11
N VAL A 465 8.35 18.75 14.78
CA VAL A 465 7.47 19.20 13.71
C VAL A 465 6.36 20.06 14.31
N ARG A 466 6.24 21.31 13.87
CA ARG A 466 5.14 22.20 14.21
C ARG A 466 4.12 22.21 13.06
N LEU A 467 2.88 21.83 13.35
CA LEU A 467 1.80 21.75 12.36
C LEU A 467 0.72 22.80 12.60
N SER A 468 -0.01 23.15 11.54
CA SER A 468 -1.25 23.93 11.61
C SER A 468 -2.33 23.35 10.71
N ASP A 469 -3.59 23.43 11.14
CA ASP A 469 -4.77 23.16 10.32
C ASP A 469 -5.15 24.34 9.40
N ARG A 470 -4.42 25.46 9.49
CA ARG A 470 -4.59 26.66 8.67
C ARG A 470 -3.33 27.00 7.89
N ALA A 471 -3.52 27.84 6.86
CA ALA A 471 -2.40 28.44 6.15
C ALA A 471 -1.66 29.46 7.04
N ASP A 472 -0.37 29.62 6.79
CA ASP A 472 0.51 30.61 7.39
C ASP A 472 0.50 30.63 8.93
N PHE A 473 0.20 29.49 9.55
CA PHE A 473 0.09 29.32 11.01
C PHE A 473 -0.91 30.29 11.66
N ALA A 474 -1.95 30.68 10.93
CA ALA A 474 -2.91 31.68 11.37
C ALA A 474 -3.57 31.35 12.71
N TYR A 475 -3.85 32.39 13.50
CA TYR A 475 -4.57 32.33 14.78
C TYR A 475 -3.91 31.48 15.88
N ASN A 476 -2.60 31.20 15.79
CA ASN A 476 -1.87 30.33 16.70
C ASN A 476 -2.51 28.94 16.84
N ARG A 477 -3.17 28.47 15.77
CA ARG A 477 -3.74 27.12 15.69
C ARG A 477 -2.64 26.14 15.33
N VAL A 478 -1.70 25.98 16.26
CA VAL A 478 -0.47 25.24 16.07
C VAL A 478 -0.23 24.30 17.24
N ALA A 479 0.44 23.19 16.96
CA ALA A 479 0.95 22.26 17.96
C ALA A 479 2.29 21.69 17.49
N THR A 480 3.14 21.32 18.44
CA THR A 480 4.51 20.82 18.21
C THR A 480 4.60 19.36 18.60
N PHE A 481 5.22 18.56 17.74
CA PHE A 481 5.30 17.11 17.86
C PHE A 481 6.75 16.64 17.75
N SER A 482 7.21 15.89 18.75
CA SER A 482 8.56 15.31 18.80
C SER A 482 8.50 13.79 18.65
N GLY A 483 9.54 13.19 18.07
CA GLY A 483 9.58 11.76 17.80
C GLY A 483 8.54 11.30 16.77
N THR A 484 8.13 10.03 16.86
CA THR A 484 7.07 9.48 16.02
C THR A 484 5.71 9.66 16.69
N VAL A 485 4.78 10.33 16.02
CA VAL A 485 3.41 10.55 16.51
C VAL A 485 2.42 10.01 15.48
N ASP A 486 1.73 8.94 15.86
CA ASP A 486 0.73 8.26 15.03
C ASP A 486 -0.46 9.16 14.71
N HIS A 487 -1.15 8.86 13.62
CA HIS A 487 -2.26 9.65 13.11
C HIS A 487 -3.34 9.96 14.14
N ASP A 488 -3.76 8.97 14.93
CA ASP A 488 -4.84 9.13 15.91
C ASP A 488 -4.49 10.12 17.02
N LYS A 489 -3.21 10.20 17.38
CA LYS A 489 -2.72 11.14 18.39
C LYS A 489 -2.72 12.58 17.87
N LEU A 490 -2.96 12.80 16.58
CA LEU A 490 -3.07 14.10 15.94
C LEU A 490 -4.52 14.58 15.81
N LEU A 491 -5.54 13.71 15.99
CA LEU A 491 -6.94 14.04 15.73
C LEU A 491 -7.54 15.06 16.70
N LYS A 492 -7.04 15.09 17.94
CA LYS A 492 -7.54 15.99 18.99
C LYS A 492 -6.40 16.40 19.90
N VAL A 493 -5.73 17.49 19.55
CA VAL A 493 -4.56 18.02 20.25
C VAL A 493 -4.85 19.43 20.74
N ARG A 494 -4.48 19.72 21.98
CA ARG A 494 -4.54 21.07 22.54
C ARG A 494 -3.54 21.97 21.80
N ALA A 495 -4.05 22.92 21.03
CA ALA A 495 -3.26 23.91 20.30
C ALA A 495 -2.83 25.08 21.19
N ASP A 496 -1.85 25.86 20.74
CA ASP A 496 -1.31 27.03 21.46
C ASP A 496 -2.36 28.11 21.71
N ASN A 497 -3.38 28.22 20.86
CA ASN A 497 -4.51 29.12 21.06
C ASN A 497 -5.52 28.64 22.12
N GLY A 498 -5.32 27.46 22.70
CA GLY A 498 -6.22 26.90 23.70
C GLY A 498 -7.50 26.28 23.12
N GLU A 499 -7.48 25.80 21.88
CA GLU A 499 -8.53 24.94 21.31
C GLU A 499 -8.02 23.49 21.17
N ASP A 500 -8.94 22.52 21.16
CA ASP A 500 -8.61 21.14 20.79
C ASP A 500 -8.85 20.95 19.29
N LEU A 501 -7.78 20.74 18.52
CA LEU A 501 -7.80 20.75 17.06
C LEU A 501 -7.30 19.44 16.43
N ASP A 502 -7.65 19.23 15.17
CA ASP A 502 -7.19 18.10 14.35
C ASP A 502 -5.98 18.52 13.50
N PHE A 503 -4.80 17.97 13.83
CA PHE A 503 -3.54 18.14 13.08
C PHE A 503 -3.21 16.91 12.23
N SER A 504 -4.09 15.92 12.17
CA SER A 504 -3.90 14.69 11.40
C SER A 504 -3.98 14.91 9.88
N ARG A 505 -4.46 16.10 9.47
CA ARG A 505 -4.60 16.59 8.09
C ARG A 505 -4.06 18.02 7.95
N PRO A 506 -2.74 18.23 8.12
CA PRO A 506 -2.17 19.56 8.24
C PRO A 506 -2.23 20.36 6.93
N VAL A 507 -2.23 21.69 7.07
CA VAL A 507 -2.17 22.67 5.99
C VAL A 507 -0.83 23.38 5.96
N SER A 508 -0.21 23.64 7.12
CA SER A 508 1.13 24.25 7.23
C SER A 508 2.06 23.39 8.07
N MET A 509 3.35 23.50 7.81
CA MET A 509 4.40 22.75 8.50
C MET A 509 5.67 23.57 8.66
N GLU A 510 6.29 23.46 9.83
CA GLU A 510 7.63 23.95 10.12
C GLU A 510 8.39 22.89 10.93
N VAL A 511 9.71 22.90 10.83
CA VAL A 511 10.57 22.08 11.68
C VAL A 511 11.40 23.00 12.55
N ILE A 512 11.25 22.84 13.86
CA ILE A 512 11.94 23.64 14.87
C ILE A 512 13.02 22.79 15.54
N GLN A 513 14.07 23.45 16.02
CA GLN A 513 15.09 22.80 16.84
C GLN A 513 14.55 22.62 18.26
N HIS A 514 14.68 21.42 18.79
CA HIS A 514 14.17 21.03 20.11
C HIS A 514 15.29 20.92 21.13
#